data_AF-A0A8C3AJ14-F1
#
_entry.id   AF-A0A8C3AJ14-F1
#
_cell.length_a   1.000
_cell.length_b   1.000
_cell.length_c   1.000
_cell.angle_alpha   90.00
_cell.angle_beta   90.00
_cell.angle_gamma   90.00
#
_symmetry.space_group_name_H-M   'P 1'
#
loop_
_entity.id
_entity.type
_entity.pdbx_description
1 polymer ?
#
loop_
_entity_poly.entity_id
_entity_poly.type
_entity_poly.pdbx_seq_one_letter_code
_entity_poly.pdbx_strand_id
1 'polypeptide(L)'
;MKHNSNVPAFLAKLWTLVEDADTNEFICWSQEGNSFLVLDEQHFAKEILPKFFKHNNMASFIRQLNMYGFRKVMHIDTGIVKQEKDGPVEFQHPYFKHGQDNLLENIKRKVSNTRPEDNKIRQEDLSQILASVHSVHSKQESIDLRLGTLKRENEALWREISDLRQIHAHQQQLIKKVSGEPILMNSNGKKPKYIHQIYDDKAICAV
;
A
#
# COMPACT_ATOMS: atom_id res chain seq x y z
N MET A 1 29.52 27.77 -5.98
CA MET A 1 28.53 27.68 -4.89
C MET A 1 29.21 28.10 -3.60
N LYS A 2 28.62 29.03 -2.84
CA LYS A 2 29.22 29.51 -1.58
C LYS A 2 29.17 28.37 -0.56
N HIS A 3 30.31 27.78 -0.23
CA HIS A 3 30.40 26.86 0.90
C HIS A 3 30.14 27.65 2.18
N ASN A 4 28.92 27.56 2.71
CA ASN A 4 28.61 28.06 4.03
C ASN A 4 29.40 27.18 5.02
N SER A 5 30.45 27.73 5.63
CA SER A 5 31.47 27.01 6.42
C SER A 5 30.92 26.27 7.65
N ASN A 6 29.65 26.50 7.98
CA ASN A 6 28.96 25.90 9.12
C ASN A 6 28.19 24.61 8.79
N VAL A 7 28.06 24.21 7.52
CA VAL A 7 27.32 23.00 7.16
C VAL A 7 28.25 21.77 7.20
N PRO A 8 27.94 20.74 8.01
CA PRO A 8 28.68 19.49 8.03
C PRO A 8 28.82 18.86 6.64
N ALA A 9 30.02 18.34 6.33
CA ALA A 9 30.32 17.76 5.02
C ALA A 9 29.36 16.65 4.59
N PHE A 10 28.83 15.86 5.54
CA PHE A 10 27.81 14.85 5.25
C PHE A 10 26.56 15.47 4.62
N LEU A 11 26.04 16.57 5.19
CA LEU A 11 24.82 17.21 4.74
C LEU A 11 25.00 17.91 3.39
N ALA A 12 26.14 18.57 3.19
CA ALA A 12 26.47 19.16 1.90
C ALA A 12 26.52 18.10 0.80
N LYS A 13 27.19 16.97 1.06
CA LYS A 13 27.25 15.84 0.13
C LYS A 13 25.90 15.22 -0.13
N LEU A 14 25.10 15.01 0.92
CA LEU A 14 23.76 14.44 0.80
C LEU A 14 22.86 15.35 -0.04
N TRP A 15 22.89 16.66 0.19
CA TRP A 15 22.09 17.61 -0.59
C TRP A 15 22.49 17.58 -2.07
N THR A 16 23.79 17.70 -2.38
CA THR A 16 24.27 17.58 -3.76
C THR A 16 23.91 16.24 -4.39
N LEU A 17 23.98 15.16 -3.62
CA LEU A 17 23.67 13.82 -4.09
C LEU A 17 22.18 13.63 -4.46
N VAL A 18 21.26 14.28 -3.74
CA VAL A 18 19.82 14.19 -4.01
C VAL A 18 19.39 15.18 -5.10
N GLU A 19 20.09 16.31 -5.22
CA GLU A 19 19.84 17.34 -6.23
C GLU A 19 20.34 16.96 -7.63
N ASP A 20 21.34 16.07 -7.71
CA ASP A 20 21.96 15.66 -8.96
C ASP A 20 20.99 14.82 -9.82
N ALA A 21 20.75 15.25 -11.06
CA ALA A 21 19.85 14.55 -11.96
C ALA A 21 20.40 13.17 -12.38
N ASP A 22 21.72 13.00 -12.39
CA ASP A 22 22.39 11.76 -12.79
C ASP A 22 22.22 10.64 -11.74
N THR A 23 21.87 10.99 -10.51
CA THR A 23 21.68 10.03 -9.41
C THR A 23 20.21 9.69 -9.15
N ASN A 24 19.27 10.32 -9.86
CA ASN A 24 17.82 10.17 -9.66
C ASN A 24 17.31 8.73 -9.79
N GLU A 25 18.00 7.86 -10.51
CA GLU A 25 17.68 6.42 -10.59
C GLU A 25 17.88 5.70 -9.24
N PHE A 26 18.75 6.22 -8.38
CA PHE A 26 19.07 5.62 -7.09
C PHE A 26 18.52 6.43 -5.91
N ILE A 27 18.59 7.74 -6.00
CA ILE A 27 18.18 8.67 -4.94
C ILE A 27 17.62 9.95 -5.55
N CYS A 28 16.43 10.37 -5.13
CA CYS A 28 15.77 11.55 -5.68
C CYS A 28 14.89 12.23 -4.64
N TRP A 29 14.52 13.48 -4.90
CA TRP A 29 13.52 14.19 -4.10
C TRP A 29 12.13 13.56 -4.24
N SER A 30 11.34 13.61 -3.17
CA SER A 30 9.91 13.34 -3.27
C SER A 30 9.21 14.39 -4.13
N GLN A 31 8.02 14.06 -4.63
CA GLN A 31 7.24 14.97 -5.49
C GLN A 31 6.96 16.33 -4.82
N GLU A 32 6.81 16.35 -3.50
CA GLU A 32 6.60 17.58 -2.74
C GLU A 32 7.90 18.32 -2.38
N GLY A 33 9.06 17.72 -2.63
CA GLY A 33 10.37 18.28 -2.26
C GLY A 33 10.63 18.33 -0.75
N ASN A 34 9.82 17.60 0.03
CA ASN A 34 9.82 17.65 1.50
C ASN A 34 10.68 16.56 2.16
N SER A 35 11.12 15.60 1.37
CA SER A 35 11.79 14.36 1.72
C SER A 35 12.55 13.84 0.49
N PHE A 36 13.38 12.82 0.68
CA PHE A 36 14.05 12.13 -0.43
C PHE A 36 13.83 10.63 -0.32
N LEU A 37 13.88 9.95 -1.46
CA LEU A 37 13.69 8.51 -1.60
C LEU A 37 14.99 7.87 -2.05
N VAL A 38 15.31 6.71 -1.49
CA VAL A 38 16.29 5.77 -2.03
C VAL A 38 15.51 4.65 -2.71
N LEU A 39 15.61 4.57 -4.04
CA LEU A 39 14.78 3.69 -4.85
C LEU A 39 15.26 2.23 -4.79
N ASP A 40 16.57 2.01 -4.82
CA ASP A 40 17.21 0.70 -4.67
C ASP A 40 18.39 0.79 -3.68
N GLU A 41 18.19 0.30 -2.46
CA GLU A 41 19.21 0.35 -1.41
C GLU A 41 20.50 -0.40 -1.78
N GLN A 42 20.40 -1.51 -2.53
CA GLN A 42 21.54 -2.37 -2.84
C GLN A 42 22.43 -1.74 -3.91
N HIS A 43 21.84 -1.24 -4.99
CA HIS A 43 22.59 -0.55 -6.05
C HIS A 43 23.09 0.80 -5.56
N PHE A 44 22.29 1.57 -4.83
CA PHE A 44 22.73 2.81 -4.19
C PHE A 44 23.97 2.59 -3.30
N ALA A 45 23.94 1.54 -2.47
CA ALA A 45 25.05 1.21 -1.59
C ALA A 45 26.34 0.86 -2.35
N LYS A 46 26.24 0.10 -3.45
CA LYS A 46 27.41 -0.37 -4.21
C LYS A 46 27.97 0.69 -5.16
N GLU A 47 27.12 1.45 -5.83
CA GLU A 47 27.54 2.30 -6.95
C GLU A 47 27.65 3.77 -6.57
N ILE A 48 26.80 4.25 -5.66
CA ILE A 48 26.70 5.67 -5.33
C ILE A 48 27.46 6.00 -4.06
N LEU A 49 27.29 5.23 -2.98
CA LEU A 49 27.96 5.53 -1.71
C LEU A 49 29.49 5.66 -1.83
N PRO A 50 30.23 4.81 -2.58
CA PRO A 50 31.69 4.95 -2.72
C PRO A 50 32.14 6.21 -3.46
N LYS A 51 31.29 6.79 -4.30
CA LYS A 51 31.59 8.02 -5.06
C LYS A 51 31.53 9.26 -4.14
N PHE A 52 30.62 9.26 -3.17
CA PHE A 52 30.39 10.41 -2.27
C PHE A 52 31.01 10.22 -0.87
N PHE A 53 31.12 8.97 -0.40
CA PHE A 53 31.56 8.58 0.94
C PHE A 53 32.66 7.52 0.88
N LYS A 54 33.43 7.37 1.96
CA LYS A 54 34.56 6.41 2.03
C LYS A 54 34.14 4.97 2.36
N HIS A 55 32.89 4.59 2.03
CA HIS A 55 32.34 3.27 2.29
C HIS A 55 31.17 2.98 1.34
N ASN A 56 30.82 1.71 1.16
CA ASN A 56 29.62 1.24 0.46
C ASN A 56 28.52 0.74 1.41
N ASN A 57 28.64 0.99 2.72
CA ASN A 57 27.73 0.42 3.71
C ASN A 57 26.50 1.32 3.93
N MET A 58 25.32 0.81 3.57
CA MET A 58 24.03 1.47 3.78
C MET A 58 23.75 1.77 5.26
N ALA A 59 24.11 0.87 6.18
CA ALA A 59 23.91 1.09 7.61
C ALA A 59 24.73 2.28 8.13
N SER A 60 25.93 2.53 7.58
CA SER A 60 26.74 3.71 7.91
C SER A 60 26.09 4.99 7.42
N PHE A 61 25.49 4.96 6.22
CA PHE A 61 24.72 6.07 5.67
C PHE A 61 23.49 6.39 6.53
N ILE A 62 22.68 5.37 6.84
CA ILE A 62 21.51 5.50 7.74
C ILE A 62 21.92 5.99 9.12
N ARG A 63 23.05 5.53 9.66
CA ARG A 63 23.57 6.04 10.93
C ARG A 63 23.83 7.54 10.86
N GLN A 64 24.47 8.03 9.80
CA GLN A 64 24.68 9.47 9.64
C GLN A 64 23.35 10.23 9.57
N LEU A 65 22.38 9.75 8.77
CA LEU A 65 21.02 10.32 8.73
C LEU A 65 20.41 10.43 10.14
N ASN A 66 20.44 9.35 10.92
CA ASN A 66 19.90 9.32 12.28
C ASN A 66 20.62 10.31 13.22
N MET A 67 21.94 10.43 13.10
CA MET A 67 22.74 11.40 13.86
C MET A 67 22.38 12.84 13.53
N TYR A 68 21.87 13.13 12.34
CA TYR A 68 21.38 14.45 11.95
C TYR A 68 19.86 14.61 12.11
N GLY A 69 19.18 13.62 12.68
CA GLY A 69 17.76 13.71 13.03
C GLY A 69 16.78 13.43 11.90
N PHE A 70 17.24 12.90 10.76
CA PHE A 70 16.35 12.40 9.72
C PHE A 70 15.52 11.24 10.26
N ARG A 71 14.26 11.14 9.79
CA ARG A 71 13.36 10.04 10.14
C ARG A 71 12.93 9.29 8.88
N LYS A 72 12.88 7.97 8.95
CA LYS A 72 12.30 7.12 7.90
C LYS A 72 10.79 7.34 7.88
N VAL A 73 10.23 7.60 6.71
CA VAL A 73 8.78 7.70 6.50
C VAL A 73 8.23 6.28 6.36
N MET A 74 7.16 5.99 7.11
CA MET A 74 6.52 4.68 7.11
C MET A 74 5.24 4.77 6.26
N HIS A 75 5.23 4.12 5.10
CA HIS A 75 4.05 4.05 4.24
C HIS A 75 3.15 2.92 4.75
N ILE A 76 2.16 3.26 5.57
CA ILE A 76 1.16 2.29 6.03
C ILE A 76 0.14 2.13 4.89
N ASP A 77 0.45 1.26 3.95
CA ASP A 77 -0.51 0.90 2.91
C ASP A 77 -1.66 0.09 3.53
N THR A 78 -2.87 0.57 3.28
CA THR A 78 -4.15 0.01 3.71
C THR A 78 -4.28 -1.49 3.38
N GLY A 79 -4.25 -2.33 4.42
CA GLY A 79 -4.96 -3.62 4.45
C GLY A 79 -4.36 -4.82 3.71
N ILE A 80 -3.26 -4.67 2.97
CA ILE A 80 -2.54 -5.81 2.40
C ILE A 80 -1.09 -5.69 2.87
N VAL A 81 -0.65 -6.66 3.67
CA VAL A 81 0.76 -6.85 4.03
C VAL A 81 1.52 -7.19 2.75
N LYS A 82 1.86 -6.18 1.94
CA LYS A 82 3.01 -6.25 1.06
C LYS A 82 4.20 -6.31 2.01
N GLN A 83 4.91 -7.43 2.02
CA GLN A 83 6.22 -7.49 2.68
C GLN A 83 7.03 -6.29 2.17
N GLU A 84 7.39 -5.37 3.06
CA GLU A 84 8.10 -4.10 2.80
C GLU A 84 9.52 -4.29 2.25
N LYS A 85 9.80 -5.33 1.47
CA LYS A 85 11.17 -5.70 1.11
C LYS A 85 11.70 -5.09 -0.18
N ASP A 86 10.85 -4.56 -1.05
CA ASP A 86 11.28 -4.04 -2.38
C ASP A 86 10.74 -2.64 -2.72
N GLY A 87 10.19 -1.92 -1.75
CA GLY A 87 9.73 -0.54 -1.96
C GLY A 87 10.84 0.49 -1.75
N PRO A 88 10.77 1.68 -2.38
CA PRO A 88 11.64 2.80 -2.06
C PRO A 88 11.62 3.14 -0.58
N VAL A 89 12.77 3.51 -0.03
CA VAL A 89 12.88 3.98 1.35
C VAL A 89 12.93 5.49 1.37
N GLU A 90 11.95 6.10 2.02
CA GLU A 90 11.85 7.55 2.14
C GLU A 90 12.39 8.06 3.49
N PHE A 91 13.15 9.15 3.45
CA PHE A 91 13.64 9.86 4.62
C PHE A 91 13.28 11.34 4.55
N GLN A 92 12.89 11.91 5.69
CA GLN A 92 12.58 13.34 5.79
C GLN A 92 13.32 14.03 6.93
N HIS A 93 13.51 15.33 6.77
CA HIS A 93 13.90 16.24 7.84
C HIS A 93 13.27 17.63 7.61
N PRO A 94 12.78 18.34 8.65
CA PRO A 94 12.10 19.63 8.48
C PRO A 94 12.92 20.69 7.73
N TYR A 95 14.25 20.69 7.92
CA TYR A 95 15.18 21.63 7.31
C TYR A 95 15.96 21.07 6.10
N PHE A 96 15.59 19.89 5.59
CA PHE A 96 16.18 19.33 4.38
C PHE A 96 15.12 19.33 3.28
N LYS A 97 15.15 20.35 2.42
CA LYS A 97 14.11 20.63 1.42
C LYS A 97 14.72 20.93 0.06
N HIS A 98 14.04 20.50 -1.00
CA HIS A 98 14.44 20.78 -2.38
C HIS A 98 14.52 22.31 -2.62
N GLY A 99 15.61 22.75 -3.25
CA GLY A 99 15.85 24.17 -3.56
C GLY A 99 16.10 25.10 -2.35
N GLN A 100 16.17 24.58 -1.12
CA GLN A 100 16.41 25.38 0.11
C GLN A 100 17.67 24.92 0.84
N ASP A 101 18.82 25.03 0.18
CA ASP A 101 20.14 24.66 0.71
C ASP A 101 20.55 25.50 1.93
N ASN A 102 20.06 26.74 2.02
CA ASN A 102 20.27 27.62 3.17
C ASN A 102 19.75 27.01 4.49
N LEU A 103 18.72 26.16 4.46
CA LEU A 103 18.19 25.52 5.67
C LEU A 103 19.11 24.45 6.26
N LEU A 104 20.09 23.96 5.51
CA LEU A 104 21.04 22.94 5.98
C LEU A 104 21.82 23.38 7.21
N GLU A 105 22.02 24.69 7.41
CA GLU A 105 22.71 25.23 8.58
C GLU A 105 21.95 24.99 9.90
N ASN A 106 20.64 24.76 9.83
CA ASN A 106 19.78 24.47 10.96
C ASN A 106 19.82 22.99 11.39
N ILE A 107 20.41 22.12 10.56
CA ILE A 107 20.53 20.70 10.86
C ILE A 107 21.78 20.48 11.73
N LYS A 108 21.57 20.17 13.01
CA LYS A 108 22.64 19.93 13.97
C LYS A 108 22.80 18.44 14.26
N ARG A 109 24.05 18.00 14.39
CA ARG A 109 24.38 16.63 14.79
C ARG A 109 23.97 16.41 16.24
N LYS A 110 23.22 15.35 16.50
CA LYS A 110 22.98 14.82 17.84
C LYS A 110 24.30 14.29 18.39
N VAL A 111 24.87 14.99 19.37
CA VAL A 111 25.98 14.46 20.17
C VAL A 111 25.42 13.43 21.13
N SER A 112 25.85 12.18 20.98
CA SER A 112 25.59 11.14 21.96
C SER A 112 26.40 11.44 23.21
N ASN A 113 25.87 12.27 24.11
CA ASN A 113 26.32 12.25 25.49
C ASN A 113 25.89 10.90 26.06
N THR A 114 26.85 10.01 26.28
CA THR A 114 26.66 8.80 27.07
C THR A 114 26.30 9.21 28.50
N ARG A 115 25.01 9.40 28.76
CA ARG A 115 24.41 9.32 30.09
C ARG A 115 23.26 8.31 29.99
N PRO A 116 23.18 7.29 30.86
CA PRO A 116 22.16 6.26 30.80
C PRO A 116 20.80 6.74 31.37
N GLU A 117 20.35 7.96 31.02
CA GLU A 117 19.14 8.58 31.60
C GLU A 117 18.07 9.02 30.59
N ASP A 118 18.27 8.83 29.29
CA ASP A 118 17.27 9.26 28.29
C ASP A 118 16.50 8.08 27.70
N ASN A 119 15.76 7.39 28.59
CA ASN A 119 14.53 6.70 28.25
C ASN A 119 13.30 7.58 28.53
N LYS A 120 13.48 8.91 28.63
CA LYS A 120 12.38 9.87 28.68
C LYS A 120 11.90 10.14 27.26
N ILE A 121 10.84 9.43 26.87
CA ILE A 121 10.04 9.77 25.70
C ILE A 121 9.69 11.27 25.83
N ARG A 122 10.11 12.10 24.86
CA ARG A 122 9.84 13.54 24.89
C ARG A 122 8.34 13.75 24.89
N GLN A 123 7.84 14.70 25.67
CA GLN A 123 6.41 15.02 25.77
C GLN A 123 5.79 15.30 24.38
N GLU A 124 6.58 15.90 23.47
CA GLU A 124 6.23 16.10 22.06
C GLU A 124 6.05 14.78 21.29
N ASP A 125 6.97 13.81 21.47
CA ASP A 125 6.86 12.49 20.83
C ASP A 125 5.62 11.73 21.37
N LEU A 126 5.32 11.82 22.68
CA LEU A 126 4.08 11.25 23.25
C LEU A 126 2.83 11.92 22.66
N SER A 127 2.84 13.24 22.51
CA SER A 127 1.69 13.96 21.94
C SER A 127 1.44 13.60 20.46
N GLN A 128 2.51 13.39 19.68
CA GLN A 128 2.41 12.91 18.30
C GLN A 128 1.90 11.46 18.22
N ILE A 129 2.35 10.60 19.13
CA ILE A 129 1.83 9.22 19.23
C ILE A 129 0.35 9.23 19.59
N LEU A 130 -0.07 10.02 20.58
CA LEU A 130 -1.48 10.13 20.97
C LEU A 130 -2.35 10.66 19.82
N ALA A 131 -1.90 11.67 19.08
CA ALA A 131 -2.60 12.17 17.91
C ALA A 131 -2.71 11.10 16.80
N SER A 132 -1.65 10.33 16.58
CA SER A 132 -1.64 9.23 15.61
C SER A 132 -2.58 8.10 16.02
N VAL A 133 -2.58 7.73 17.31
CA VAL A 133 -3.49 6.71 17.88
C VAL A 133 -4.94 7.17 17.76
N HIS A 134 -5.25 8.44 18.03
CA HIS A 134 -6.60 8.97 17.86
C HIS A 134 -7.07 8.95 16.39
N SER A 135 -6.17 9.28 15.46
CA SER A 135 -6.44 9.19 14.02
C SER A 135 -6.70 7.76 13.57
N VAL A 136 -5.89 6.81 14.06
CA VAL A 136 -6.08 5.37 13.80
C VAL A 136 -7.40 4.87 14.40
N HIS A 137 -7.74 5.26 15.63
CA HIS A 137 -9.00 4.90 16.28
C HIS A 137 -10.21 5.39 15.46
N SER A 138 -10.18 6.66 15.02
CA SER A 138 -11.25 7.23 14.20
C SER A 138 -11.41 6.48 12.85
N LYS A 139 -10.29 6.08 12.24
CA LYS A 139 -10.31 5.25 11.02
C LYS A 139 -10.82 3.83 11.29
N GLN A 140 -10.45 3.25 12.43
CA GLN A 140 -10.89 1.93 12.85
C GLN A 140 -12.41 1.88 13.00
N GLU A 141 -13.01 2.87 13.66
CA GLU A 141 -14.48 2.98 13.79
C GLU A 141 -15.17 3.04 12.42
N SER A 142 -14.62 3.83 11.48
CA SER A 142 -15.16 3.90 10.12
C SER A 142 -15.06 2.58 9.37
N ILE A 143 -13.97 1.82 9.57
CA ILE A 143 -13.79 0.49 8.98
C ILE A 143 -14.79 -0.49 9.59
N ASP A 144 -14.94 -0.48 10.92
CA ASP A 144 -15.85 -1.39 11.62
C ASP A 144 -17.31 -1.17 11.19
N LEU A 145 -17.73 0.09 11.03
CA LEU A 145 -19.05 0.43 10.48
C LEU A 145 -19.23 -0.06 9.03
N ARG A 146 -18.20 0.11 8.19
CA ARG A 146 -18.26 -0.34 6.80
C ARG A 146 -18.27 -1.87 6.71
N LEU A 147 -17.49 -2.55 7.53
CA LEU A 147 -17.44 -4.01 7.60
C LEU A 147 -18.77 -4.58 8.10
N GLY A 148 -19.38 -3.97 9.13
CA GLY A 148 -20.71 -4.34 9.59
C GLY A 148 -21.80 -4.14 8.53
N THR A 149 -21.68 -3.10 7.70
CA THR A 149 -22.60 -2.86 6.58
C THR A 149 -22.43 -3.90 5.48
N LEU A 150 -21.19 -4.14 5.03
CA LEU A 150 -20.87 -5.16 4.04
C LEU A 150 -21.31 -6.56 4.49
N LYS A 151 -21.16 -6.89 5.77
CA LYS A 151 -21.62 -8.18 6.32
C LYS A 151 -23.13 -8.34 6.16
N ARG A 152 -23.91 -7.31 6.50
CA ARG A 152 -25.38 -7.32 6.35
C ARG A 152 -25.82 -7.42 4.90
N GLU A 153 -25.16 -6.68 4.00
CA GLU A 153 -25.43 -6.75 2.56
C GLU A 153 -25.11 -8.15 2.00
N ASN A 154 -23.99 -8.73 2.41
CA ASN A 154 -23.60 -10.09 2.00
C ASN A 154 -24.63 -11.13 2.49
N GLU A 155 -25.08 -11.05 3.74
CA GLU A 155 -26.14 -11.91 4.27
C GLU A 155 -27.49 -11.73 3.56
N ALA A 156 -27.80 -10.52 3.09
CA ALA A 156 -29.01 -10.25 2.30
C ALA A 156 -28.91 -10.89 0.90
N LEU A 157 -27.76 -10.71 0.23
CA LEU A 157 -27.50 -11.33 -1.07
C LEU A 157 -27.55 -12.85 -1.00
N TRP A 158 -27.01 -13.46 0.06
CA TRP A 158 -27.10 -14.91 0.25
C TRP A 158 -28.54 -15.42 0.37
N ARG A 159 -29.41 -14.66 1.06
CA ARG A 159 -30.84 -14.99 1.16
C ARG A 159 -31.51 -14.90 -0.20
N GLU A 160 -31.29 -13.82 -0.94
CA GLU A 160 -31.86 -13.63 -2.26
C GLU A 160 -31.40 -14.71 -3.26
N ILE A 161 -30.12 -15.09 -3.24
CA ILE A 161 -29.58 -16.20 -4.05
C ILE A 161 -30.27 -17.53 -3.67
N SER A 162 -30.51 -17.76 -2.38
CA SER A 162 -31.20 -18.97 -1.91
C SER A 162 -32.64 -19.03 -2.43
N ASP A 163 -33.38 -17.93 -2.32
CA ASP A 163 -34.76 -17.81 -2.78
C ASP A 163 -34.86 -17.99 -4.30
N LEU A 164 -33.98 -17.32 -5.06
CA LEU A 164 -33.91 -17.45 -6.52
C LEU A 164 -33.61 -18.89 -6.94
N ARG A 165 -32.72 -19.59 -6.23
CA ARG A 165 -32.42 -21.01 -6.50
C ARG A 165 -33.64 -21.89 -6.26
N GLN A 166 -34.42 -21.63 -5.21
CA GLN A 166 -35.65 -22.38 -4.92
C GLN A 166 -36.73 -22.13 -5.99
N ILE A 167 -36.94 -20.88 -6.38
CA ILE A 167 -37.88 -20.50 -7.44
C ILE A 167 -37.49 -21.16 -8.76
N HIS A 168 -36.21 -21.08 -9.13
CA HIS A 168 -35.71 -21.70 -10.35
C HIS A 168 -35.90 -23.22 -10.34
N ALA A 169 -35.61 -23.89 -9.22
CA ALA A 169 -35.85 -25.33 -9.08
C ALA A 169 -37.33 -25.70 -9.26
N HIS A 170 -38.25 -24.88 -8.72
CA HIS A 170 -39.68 -25.08 -8.90
C HIS A 170 -40.13 -24.89 -10.35
N GLN A 171 -39.67 -23.82 -11.01
CA GLN A 171 -39.94 -23.57 -12.43
C GLN A 171 -39.46 -24.73 -13.30
N GLN A 172 -38.26 -25.27 -13.05
CA GLN A 172 -37.76 -26.44 -13.77
C GLN A 172 -38.65 -27.68 -13.61
N GLN A 173 -39.26 -27.89 -12.44
CA GLN A 173 -40.22 -28.99 -12.23
C GLN A 173 -41.51 -28.78 -13.02
N LEU A 174 -42.03 -27.55 -13.05
CA LEU A 174 -43.23 -27.21 -13.83
C LEU A 174 -42.97 -27.36 -15.34
N ILE A 175 -41.83 -26.87 -15.84
CA ILE A 175 -41.43 -27.02 -17.24
C ILE A 175 -41.33 -28.50 -17.61
N LYS A 176 -40.73 -29.35 -16.76
CA LYS A 176 -40.68 -30.80 -16.98
C LYS A 176 -42.06 -31.46 -17.03
N LYS A 177 -43.03 -30.99 -16.23
CA LYS A 177 -44.41 -31.51 -16.25
C LYS A 177 -45.14 -31.11 -17.54
N VAL A 178 -45.02 -29.84 -17.95
CA VAL A 178 -45.67 -29.32 -19.17
C VAL A 178 -45.04 -29.91 -20.44
N SER A 179 -43.72 -30.11 -20.46
CA SER A 179 -43.03 -30.81 -21.56
C SER A 179 -43.19 -32.34 -21.53
N GLY A 180 -43.74 -32.89 -20.44
CA GLY A 180 -43.98 -34.32 -20.24
C GLY A 180 -45.40 -34.80 -20.57
N GLU A 181 -46.35 -33.90 -20.90
CA GLU A 181 -47.70 -34.28 -21.35
C GLU A 181 -47.79 -34.29 -22.89
N PRO A 182 -47.81 -35.47 -23.54
CA PRO A 182 -48.09 -35.54 -24.96
C PRO A 182 -49.59 -35.32 -25.22
N ILE A 183 -49.89 -34.23 -25.92
CA ILE A 183 -51.19 -33.99 -26.54
C ILE A 183 -51.49 -35.14 -27.51
N LEU A 184 -52.47 -35.95 -27.12
CA LEU A 184 -53.42 -36.73 -27.92
C LEU A 184 -52.83 -37.65 -29.02
N MET A 185 -52.78 -38.93 -28.70
CA MET A 185 -52.67 -40.02 -29.67
C MET A 185 -53.87 -39.96 -30.65
N ASN A 186 -53.61 -39.80 -31.95
CA ASN A 186 -54.61 -40.12 -32.98
C ASN A 186 -54.67 -41.66 -33.13
N SER A 187 -55.88 -42.18 -33.31
CA SER A 187 -56.32 -43.56 -33.60
C SER A 187 -55.49 -44.42 -34.57
N ASN A 188 -54.45 -43.90 -35.23
CA ASN A 188 -53.57 -44.64 -36.14
C ASN A 188 -52.13 -44.85 -35.63
N GLY A 189 -51.85 -44.61 -34.34
CA GLY A 189 -50.64 -45.12 -33.68
C GLY A 189 -49.28 -44.61 -34.20
N LYS A 190 -49.24 -43.49 -34.95
CA LYS A 190 -47.98 -42.87 -35.42
C LYS A 190 -47.71 -41.58 -34.66
N LYS A 191 -46.49 -41.44 -34.13
CA LYS A 191 -46.01 -40.20 -33.46
C LYS A 191 -46.04 -39.03 -34.45
N PRO A 192 -46.56 -37.85 -34.07
CA PRO A 192 -46.43 -36.65 -34.90
C PRO A 192 -44.94 -36.25 -34.96
N LYS A 193 -44.48 -35.97 -36.18
CA LYS A 193 -43.23 -35.26 -36.41
C LYS A 193 -43.43 -33.80 -36.00
N TYR A 194 -42.35 -33.11 -35.63
CA TYR A 194 -42.26 -31.75 -35.08
C TYR A 194 -42.42 -31.68 -33.57
N ILE A 195 -41.30 -31.60 -32.83
CA ILE A 195 -40.68 -30.33 -32.38
C ILE A 195 -39.16 -30.55 -32.28
N HIS A 196 -38.38 -29.66 -32.90
CA HIS A 196 -36.92 -29.59 -32.81
C HIS A 196 -36.54 -28.51 -31.79
N GLN A 197 -35.32 -28.61 -31.21
CA GLN A 197 -34.55 -27.54 -30.54
C GLN A 197 -35.05 -27.16 -29.13
N ILE A 198 -34.26 -26.93 -28.07
CA ILE A 198 -32.82 -26.71 -27.83
C ILE A 198 -32.53 -27.22 -26.42
N TYR A 199 -31.50 -28.05 -26.22
CA TYR A 199 -30.85 -28.19 -24.91
C TYR A 199 -29.38 -28.47 -25.15
N ASP A 200 -28.60 -27.39 -25.20
CA ASP A 200 -27.17 -27.43 -24.92
C ASP A 200 -26.89 -26.27 -23.97
N ASP A 201 -26.83 -26.59 -22.68
CA ASP A 201 -26.18 -25.76 -21.66
C ASP A 201 -25.38 -26.71 -20.74
N LYS A 202 -24.31 -27.27 -21.34
CA LYS A 202 -23.16 -27.84 -20.64
C LYS A 202 -22.02 -26.83 -20.71
N ALA A 203 -22.08 -25.80 -19.88
CA ALA A 203 -20.91 -25.03 -19.45
C ALA A 203 -21.35 -24.15 -18.28
N ILE A 204 -20.40 -23.70 -17.46
CA ILE A 204 -20.61 -22.83 -16.29
C ILE A 204 -21.04 -23.60 -15.03
N CYS A 205 -20.20 -24.56 -14.64
CA CYS A 205 -19.97 -24.89 -13.22
C CYS A 205 -18.47 -25.15 -13.04
N ALA A 206 -17.68 -24.07 -13.00
CA ALA A 206 -16.30 -24.06 -12.51
C ALA A 206 -15.80 -22.61 -12.38
N VAL A 207 -16.20 -21.90 -11.32
CA VAL A 207 -15.36 -20.99 -10.50
C VAL A 207 -16.01 -20.90 -9.12
#